data_AF-A0A0T2YII6-F1
#
_entry.id   AF-A0A0T2YII6-F1
#
_cell.length_a   1.000
_cell.length_b   1.000
_cell.length_c   1.000
_cell.angle_alpha   90.00
_cell.angle_beta   90.00
_cell.angle_gamma   90.00
#
_symmetry.space_group_name_H-M   'P 1'
#
loop_
_entity.id
_entity.type
_entity.pdbx_description
1 polymer ?
#
loop_
_entity_poly.entity_id
_entity_poly.type
_entity_poly.pdbx_seq_one_letter_code
_entity_poly.pdbx_strand_id
1 'polypeptide(L)' 'MYADAQARAQREARVLLQRIAQSEDITNVLSFLVGSDAAYVNGTELLVDGGLSNGLMGSLNMGGWLAR' A
#
# COMPACT_ATOMS: atom_id res chain seq x y z
N MET A 1 8.18 -4.22 -12.87
CA MET A 1 8.95 -3.07 -12.35
C MET A 1 8.64 -1.87 -13.24
N TYR A 2 8.36 -0.68 -12.69
CA TYR A 2 8.05 0.50 -13.52
C TYR A 2 9.29 0.89 -14.34
N ALA A 3 9.21 0.76 -15.66
CA ALA A 3 10.29 1.16 -16.56
C ALA A 3 10.40 2.69 -16.67
N ASP A 4 9.28 3.40 -16.46
CA ASP A 4 9.21 4.85 -16.45
C ASP A 4 9.31 5.41 -15.02
N ALA A 5 10.30 6.26 -14.79
CA ALA A 5 10.56 6.92 -13.52
C ALA A 5 9.43 7.87 -13.11
N GLN A 6 8.77 8.52 -14.08
CA GLN A 6 7.66 9.43 -13.79
C GLN A 6 6.43 8.65 -13.30
N ALA A 7 6.07 7.57 -13.99
CA ALA A 7 4.99 6.67 -13.57
C ALA A 7 5.26 6.06 -12.18
N ARG A 8 6.51 5.74 -11.86
CA ARG A 8 6.91 5.25 -10.54
C ARG A 8 6.68 6.31 -9.46
N ALA A 9 7.22 7.52 -9.65
CA ALA A 9 7.10 8.62 -8.70
C ALA A 9 5.63 8.99 -8.43
N GLN A 10 4.78 9.00 -9.47
CA GLN A 10 3.35 9.26 -9.32
C GLN A 10 2.63 8.22 -8.46
N ARG A 11 3.05 6.94 -8.52
CA ARG A 11 2.46 5.89 -7.67
C ARG A 11 3.00 5.95 -6.25
N GLU A 12 4.30 6.17 -6.09
CA GLU A 12 4.91 6.36 -4.77
C GLU A 12 4.24 7.51 -4.02
N ALA A 13 3.95 8.63 -4.69
CA ALA A 13 3.27 9.79 -4.11
C ALA A 13 1.84 9.50 -3.58
N ARG A 14 1.17 8.43 -4.03
CA ARG A 14 -0.18 8.04 -3.55
C ARG A 14 -0.15 7.18 -2.31
N VAL A 15 0.97 6.49 -2.06
CA VAL A 15 1.16 5.69 -0.85
C VAL A 15 1.60 6.63 0.26
N LEU A 16 1.00 6.54 1.45
CA LEU A 16 1.36 7.42 2.57
C LEU A 16 2.83 7.25 3.00
N LEU A 17 3.36 6.03 2.89
CA LEU A 17 4.78 5.72 3.10
C LEU A 17 5.71 6.17 1.94
N GLN A 18 5.17 6.79 0.90
CA GLN A 18 5.91 7.35 -0.24
C GLN A 18 6.86 6.38 -0.95
N ARG A 19 6.51 5.09 -0.96
CA ARG A 19 7.26 4.05 -1.67
C ARG A 19 6.34 2.95 -2.16
N ILE A 20 6.77 2.24 -3.21
CA ILE A 20 6.10 1.02 -3.64
C ILE A 20 6.47 -0.12 -2.68
N ALA A 21 5.46 -0.89 -2.30
CA ALA A 21 5.65 -2.10 -1.51
C ALA A 21 6.61 -3.08 -2.22
N GLN A 22 7.48 -3.71 -1.44
CA GLN A 22 8.37 -4.77 -1.89
C GLN A 22 7.86 -6.13 -1.37
N SER A 23 8.44 -7.22 -1.86
CA SER A 23 8.09 -8.59 -1.44
C SER A 23 8.23 -8.79 0.08
N GLU A 24 9.18 -8.10 0.68
CA GLU A 24 9.50 -8.19 2.11
C GLU A 24 8.38 -7.60 2.96
N ASP A 25 7.65 -6.59 2.48
CA ASP A 25 6.54 -5.99 3.23
C ASP A 25 5.43 -7.01 3.51
N ILE A 26 5.14 -7.85 2.53
CA ILE A 26 4.14 -8.92 2.67
C ILE A 26 4.71 -10.09 3.47
N THR A 27 5.94 -10.51 3.15
CA THR A 27 6.57 -11.67 3.79
C THR A 27 6.79 -11.45 5.29
N ASN A 28 7.15 -10.24 5.71
CA ASN A 28 7.36 -9.92 7.12
C ASN A 28 6.04 -10.00 7.91
N VAL A 29 4.94 -9.49 7.35
CA VAL A 29 3.62 -9.59 7.97
C VAL A 29 3.16 -11.04 8.03
N LEU A 30 3.36 -11.81 6.95
CA LEU A 30 3.07 -13.24 6.94
C LEU A 30 3.86 -13.97 8.05
N SER A 31 5.16 -13.69 8.18
CA SER A 31 6.01 -14.30 9.21
C SER A 31 5.51 -14.02 10.63
N PHE A 32 4.94 -12.83 10.87
CA PHE A 32 4.29 -12.51 12.14
C PHE A 32 2.98 -13.31 12.31
N LEU A 33 2.12 -13.33 11.29
CA LEU A 33 0.81 -13.99 11.35
C LEU A 33 0.86 -15.51 11.48
N VAL A 34 1.93 -16.16 11.00
CA VAL A 34 2.15 -17.60 11.19
C VAL A 34 2.81 -17.95 12.54
N GLY A 35 3.26 -16.94 13.28
CA GLY A 35 3.92 -17.11 14.57
C GLY A 35 2.95 -17.41 15.72
N SER A 36 3.48 -17.93 16.84
CA SER A 36 2.70 -18.21 18.05
C SER A 36 1.98 -16.99 18.61
N ASP A 37 2.54 -15.80 18.40
CA ASP A 37 2.00 -14.54 18.93
C ASP A 37 0.67 -14.15 18.26
N ALA A 38 0.40 -14.67 17.07
CA ALA A 38 -0.85 -14.46 16.34
C ALA A 38 -1.87 -15.59 16.54
N ALA A 39 -1.63 -16.56 17.45
CA ALA A 39 -2.44 -17.78 17.59
C ALA A 39 -3.94 -17.54 17.87
N TYR A 40 -4.31 -16.37 18.38
CA TYR A 40 -5.71 -16.00 18.64
C TYR A 40 -6.28 -14.95 17.66
N VAL A 41 -5.52 -14.59 16.63
CA VAL A 41 -5.96 -13.69 15.56
C VAL A 41 -6.63 -14.52 14.47
N ASN A 42 -7.92 -14.35 14.28
CA ASN A 42 -8.70 -15.05 13.26
C ASN A 42 -9.80 -14.14 12.69
N GLY A 43 -10.33 -14.52 11.52
CA GLY A 43 -11.49 -13.88 10.92
C GLY A 43 -11.32 -12.40 10.53
N THR A 44 -10.08 -11.93 10.39
CA THR A 44 -9.76 -10.53 10.08
C THR A 44 -8.95 -10.40 8.79
N GLU A 45 -9.15 -9.29 8.09
CA GLU A 45 -8.34 -8.89 6.94
C GLU A 45 -7.33 -7.83 7.39
N LEU A 46 -6.04 -8.07 7.14
CA LEU A 46 -4.98 -7.12 7.45
C LEU A 46 -4.47 -6.49 6.14
N LEU A 47 -4.78 -5.21 5.92
CA LEU A 47 -4.25 -4.46 4.78
C LEU A 47 -2.76 -4.17 4.97
N VAL A 48 -1.96 -4.54 3.96
CA VAL A 48 -0.51 -4.29 3.89
C VAL A 48 -0.20 -3.47 2.64
N ASP A 49 -0.59 -2.20 2.63
CA ASP A 49 -0.56 -1.34 1.44
C ASP A 49 0.16 0.00 1.64
N GLY A 50 0.88 0.16 2.76
CA GLY A 50 1.57 1.40 3.09
C GLY A 50 0.63 2.59 3.34
N GLY A 51 -0.63 2.31 3.72
CA GLY A 51 -1.64 3.32 4.03
C GLY A 51 -2.37 3.86 2.81
N LEU A 52 -2.23 3.23 1.64
CA LEU A 52 -2.86 3.65 0.40
C LEU A 52 -4.39 3.71 0.51
N SER A 53 -5.02 2.68 1.09
CA SER A 53 -6.48 2.58 1.20
C SER A 53 -7.07 3.57 2.21
N ASN A 54 -6.29 3.96 3.21
CA ASN A 54 -6.71 4.92 4.26
C ASN A 54 -6.28 6.36 3.94
N GLY A 55 -5.51 6.58 2.88
CA GLY A 55 -5.08 7.90 2.45
C GLY A 55 -6.21 8.66 1.76
N LEU A 56 -6.82 9.62 2.46
CA LEU A 56 -7.86 10.50 1.92
C LEU A 56 -7.46 11.19 0.60
N MET A 57 -6.15 11.47 0.40
CA MET A 57 -5.62 12.07 -0.83
C MET A 57 -5.34 11.08 -1.98
N GLY A 58 -5.19 9.78 -1.71
CA GLY A 58 -4.87 8.79 -2.76
C GLY A 58 -6.07 8.48 -3.68
N SER A 59 -7.30 8.63 -3.16
CA SER A 59 -8.56 8.42 -3.87
C SER A 59 -9.08 9.67 -4.60
N LEU A 60 -8.66 10.86 -4.17
CA LEU A 60 -9.03 12.13 -4.79
C LEU A 60 -8.07 12.44 -5.95
N ASN A 61 -8.36 11.85 -7.11
CA ASN A 61 -7.74 12.25 -8.38
C ASN A 61 -8.09 13.72 -8.70
N MET A 62 -7.31 14.70 -8.25
CA MET A 62 -7.50 16.12 -8.58
C MET A 62 -7.12 16.49 -10.03
N GLY A 63 -6.77 15.51 -10.89
CA GLY A 63 -6.44 15.71 -12.30
C GLY A 63 -7.46 15.13 -13.29
N GLY A 64 -8.39 14.29 -12.84
CA GLY A 64 -9.43 13.68 -13.72
C GLY A 64 -10.77 14.43 -13.74
N TRP A 65 -11.01 15.32 -12.78
CA TRP A 65 -12.28 16.07 -12.64
C TRP A 65 -12.23 17.49 -13.24
N LEU A 66 -11.07 17.93 -13.73
CA LEU A 66 -10.87 19.26 -14.34
C LEU A 66 -10.40 19.17 -15.80
N ALA A 67 -10.83 18.14 -16.53
CA ALA A 67 -10.82 18.19 -17.98
C ALA A 67 -12.17 18.76 -18.46
N ARG A 68 -12.30 20.08 -18.43
CA ARG A 68 -13.13 20.83 -19.35
C ARG A 68 -12.54 22.21 -19.60
#